data_AF-A0AAN4RJ26-F1
#
_entry.id   AF-A0AAN4RJ26-F1
#
_cell.length_a   1.000
_cell.length_b   1.000
_cell.length_c   1.000
_cell.angle_alpha   90.00
_cell.angle_beta   90.00
_cell.angle_gamma   90.00
#
_symmetry.space_group_name_H-M   'P 1'
#
loop_
_entity.id
_entity.type
_entity.pdbx_description
1 polymer ?
#
loop_
_entity_poly.entity_id
_entity_poly.type
_entity_poly.pdbx_seq_one_letter_code
_entity_poly.pdbx_strand_id
1 'polypeptide(L)'
;MIKLIAIDLDGTLLDGQKKISSRNKKALQKARAQGIKVVICTGRPLAGIRPYLEELDMQGTGDYSITFNGGLVQKNDTGEVVEKAAMKPEDVLDLIGLAEKLDLPLDVLSDEVVLSFPTSPQHLSIYPQLNPLLTFQAASVEELSAERLYNKAVVGYHQDYLDEQIAKIPEVYKDRYEVIKSRGNLLEFMPKGITKAFGIAALAKDLAFSPEEVMGIGDEENDLPMIEYAGYGVAMQNAVIQVKQKANIITASNDEDGVAQVVEKYALN
;
A
#
# COMPACT_ATOMS: atom_id res chain seq x y z
N MET A 1 16.37 2.47 -19.80
CA MET A 1 16.09 1.01 -19.70
C MET A 1 15.50 0.79 -18.32
N ILE A 2 14.42 0.02 -18.20
CA ILE A 2 13.78 -0.23 -16.91
C ILE A 2 14.71 -1.08 -16.04
N LYS A 3 14.94 -0.63 -14.80
CA LYS A 3 15.73 -1.33 -13.78
C LYS A 3 14.90 -1.72 -12.57
N LEU A 4 13.78 -1.05 -12.33
CA LEU A 4 12.86 -1.37 -11.25
C LEU A 4 11.41 -1.39 -11.75
N ILE A 5 10.65 -2.40 -11.34
CA ILE A 5 9.21 -2.54 -11.58
C ILE A 5 8.53 -2.58 -10.21
N ALA A 6 7.84 -1.49 -9.87
CA ALA A 6 6.99 -1.35 -8.70
C ALA A 6 5.53 -1.70 -9.09
N ILE A 7 4.91 -2.63 -8.38
CA ILE A 7 3.61 -3.19 -8.76
C ILE A 7 2.68 -3.18 -7.55
N ASP A 8 1.49 -2.60 -7.71
CA ASP A 8 0.40 -2.80 -6.75
C ASP A 8 -0.12 -4.26 -6.76
N LEU A 9 -0.76 -4.67 -5.67
CA LEU A 9 -1.38 -5.98 -5.55
C LEU A 9 -2.85 -6.01 -6.00
N ASP A 10 -3.72 -5.29 -5.30
CA ASP A 10 -5.16 -5.53 -5.32
C ASP A 10 -5.80 -4.77 -6.48
N GLY A 11 -6.20 -5.47 -7.56
CA GLY A 11 -6.69 -4.79 -8.76
C GLY A 11 -5.60 -4.53 -9.80
N THR A 12 -4.35 -4.88 -9.47
CA THR A 12 -3.21 -4.78 -10.38
C THR A 12 -2.57 -6.15 -10.64
N LEU A 13 -1.80 -6.69 -9.70
CA LEU A 13 -1.16 -8.01 -9.87
C LEU A 13 -2.12 -9.17 -9.64
N LEU A 14 -3.06 -9.00 -8.71
CA LEU A 14 -4.05 -10.00 -8.33
C LEU A 14 -5.32 -9.86 -9.18
N ASP A 15 -5.81 -11.00 -9.68
CA ASP A 15 -7.10 -11.09 -10.36
C ASP A 15 -8.28 -10.93 -9.39
N GLY A 16 -9.51 -10.97 -9.92
CA GLY A 16 -10.74 -10.91 -9.11
C GLY A 16 -10.89 -12.03 -8.06
N GLN A 17 -10.13 -13.12 -8.19
CA GLN A 17 -10.06 -14.23 -7.22
C GLN A 17 -8.89 -14.13 -6.25
N LYS A 18 -8.17 -13.00 -6.25
CA LYS A 18 -6.98 -12.75 -5.42
C LYS A 18 -5.82 -13.71 -5.71
N LYS A 19 -5.71 -14.18 -6.95
CA LYS A 19 -4.63 -15.05 -7.44
C LYS A 19 -3.71 -14.32 -8.40
N ILE A 20 -2.48 -14.81 -8.51
CA ILE A 20 -1.51 -14.33 -9.51
C ILE A 20 -1.62 -15.24 -10.73
N SER A 21 -1.80 -14.66 -11.91
CA SER A 21 -1.87 -15.46 -13.13
C SER A 21 -0.52 -16.10 -13.45
N SER A 22 -0.56 -17.27 -14.11
CA SER A 22 0.65 -17.95 -14.57
C SER A 22 1.47 -17.10 -15.55
N ARG A 23 0.82 -16.20 -16.30
CA ARG A 23 1.49 -15.31 -17.25
C ARG A 23 2.21 -14.17 -16.51
N ASN A 24 1.53 -13.51 -15.56
CA ASN A 24 2.14 -12.49 -14.69
C ASN A 24 3.37 -13.05 -13.99
N LYS A 25 3.25 -14.21 -13.35
CA LYS A 25 4.37 -14.89 -12.69
C LYS A 25 5.56 -15.09 -13.62
N LYS A 26 5.35 -15.63 -14.83
CA LYS A 26 6.43 -15.88 -15.80
C LYS A 26 7.07 -14.58 -16.30
N ALA A 27 6.29 -13.54 -16.55
CA ALA A 27 6.82 -12.25 -17.00
C ALA A 27 7.71 -11.61 -15.93
N LEU A 28 7.28 -11.62 -14.66
CA LEU A 28 8.06 -11.09 -13.55
C LEU A 28 9.32 -11.91 -13.29
N GLN A 29 9.24 -13.24 -13.36
CA GLN A 29 10.42 -14.11 -13.24
C GLN A 29 11.44 -13.82 -14.35
N LYS A 30 11.00 -13.62 -15.60
CA LYS A 30 11.90 -13.23 -16.71
C LYS A 30 12.54 -11.87 -16.48
N ALA A 31 11.79 -10.88 -15.98
CA ALA A 31 12.32 -9.55 -15.67
C ALA A 31 13.42 -9.65 -14.60
N ARG A 32 13.15 -10.40 -13.53
CA ARG A 32 14.13 -10.67 -12.46
C ARG A 32 15.37 -11.38 -13.00
N ALA A 33 15.21 -12.35 -13.90
CA ALA A 33 16.34 -13.05 -14.52
C ALA A 33 17.21 -12.13 -15.40
N GLN A 34 16.68 -11.00 -15.89
CA GLN A 34 17.44 -9.95 -16.59
C GLN A 34 18.04 -8.90 -15.64
N GLY A 35 17.94 -9.10 -14.32
CA GLY A 35 18.48 -8.19 -13.31
C GLY A 35 17.54 -7.06 -12.90
N ILE A 36 16.33 -6.98 -13.47
CA ILE A 36 15.33 -5.98 -13.11
C ILE A 36 14.80 -6.26 -11.71
N LYS A 37 14.79 -5.24 -10.85
CA LYS A 37 14.25 -5.33 -9.49
C LYS A 37 12.73 -5.26 -9.55
N VAL A 38 12.05 -6.34 -9.19
CA VAL A 38 10.59 -6.37 -9.05
C VAL A 38 10.25 -6.15 -7.58
N VAL A 39 9.36 -5.21 -7.30
CA VAL A 39 9.02 -4.77 -5.94
C VAL A 39 7.50 -4.68 -5.82
N ILE A 40 6.94 -5.37 -4.83
CA ILE A 40 5.52 -5.23 -4.49
C ILE A 40 5.33 -3.95 -3.66
N CYS A 41 4.38 -3.10 -4.07
CA CYS A 41 4.05 -1.83 -3.42
C CYS A 41 2.59 -1.86 -2.95
N THR A 42 2.33 -1.92 -1.64
CA THR A 42 0.99 -2.21 -1.14
C THR A 42 0.66 -1.51 0.17
N GLY A 43 -0.62 -1.32 0.46
CA GLY A 43 -1.12 -0.93 1.77
C GLY A 43 -1.04 -2.03 2.83
N ARG A 44 -0.81 -3.28 2.44
CA ARG A 44 -0.74 -4.44 3.35
C ARG A 44 0.59 -4.47 4.14
N PRO A 45 0.61 -5.05 5.36
CA PRO A 45 1.86 -5.37 6.05
C PRO A 45 2.59 -6.52 5.35
N LEU A 46 3.89 -6.68 5.61
CA LEU A 46 4.72 -7.74 5.01
C LEU A 46 4.14 -9.15 5.26
N ALA A 47 3.65 -9.40 6.48
CA ALA A 47 2.97 -10.65 6.82
C ALA A 47 1.75 -10.93 5.93
N GLY A 48 1.03 -9.88 5.53
CA GLY A 48 -0.17 -9.97 4.69
C GLY A 48 0.11 -10.23 3.20
N ILE A 49 1.38 -10.22 2.78
CA ILE A 49 1.80 -10.51 1.41
C ILE A 49 2.75 -11.69 1.28
N ARG A 50 3.18 -12.29 2.39
CA ARG A 50 4.12 -13.41 2.42
C ARG A 50 3.73 -14.58 1.49
N PRO A 51 2.45 -15.03 1.42
CA PRO A 51 2.05 -16.08 0.47
C PRO A 51 2.29 -15.73 -1.01
N TYR A 52 2.12 -14.44 -1.38
CA TYR A 52 2.38 -13.98 -2.74
C TYR A 52 3.88 -13.89 -3.04
N LEU A 53 4.68 -13.48 -2.06
CA LEU A 53 6.13 -13.46 -2.20
C LEU A 53 6.69 -14.88 -2.37
N GLU A 54 6.16 -15.86 -1.64
CA GLU A 54 6.46 -17.28 -1.81
C GLU A 54 6.09 -17.76 -3.22
N GLU A 55 4.88 -17.45 -3.68
CA GLU A 55 4.42 -17.83 -5.01
C GLU A 55 5.30 -17.24 -6.12
N LEU A 56 5.82 -16.02 -5.95
CA LEU A 56 6.67 -15.32 -6.92
C LEU A 56 8.17 -15.63 -6.78
N ASP A 57 8.57 -16.44 -5.79
CA ASP A 57 9.97 -16.71 -5.44
C ASP A 57 10.75 -15.41 -5.10
N MET A 58 10.11 -14.50 -4.37
CA MET A 58 10.60 -13.15 -4.02
C MET A 58 11.00 -13.03 -2.54
N GLN A 59 11.50 -14.12 -1.96
CA GLN A 59 12.02 -14.17 -0.58
C GLN A 59 13.54 -14.33 -0.53
N GLY A 60 14.22 -14.10 -1.65
CA GLY A 60 15.67 -14.17 -1.72
C GLY A 60 16.33 -12.90 -1.19
N THR A 61 17.62 -13.00 -0.89
CA THR A 61 18.42 -11.84 -0.51
C THR A 61 18.43 -10.80 -1.63
N GLY A 62 18.10 -9.55 -1.28
CA GLY A 62 17.99 -8.44 -2.23
C GLY A 62 16.64 -8.31 -2.92
N ASP A 63 15.64 -9.09 -2.52
CA ASP A 63 14.23 -8.81 -2.81
C ASP A 63 13.64 -7.89 -1.73
N TYR A 64 12.87 -6.89 -2.16
CA TYR A 64 12.26 -5.89 -1.30
C TYR A 64 10.75 -5.83 -1.54
N SER A 65 10.04 -5.33 -0.53
CA SER A 65 8.64 -4.90 -0.65
C SER A 65 8.46 -3.55 0.03
N ILE A 66 7.54 -2.77 -0.53
CA ILE A 66 7.13 -1.48 -0.01
C ILE A 66 5.73 -1.68 0.58
N THR A 67 5.63 -1.61 1.90
CA THR A 67 4.42 -1.93 2.66
C THR A 67 3.83 -0.66 3.28
N PHE A 68 2.60 -0.77 3.81
CA PHE A 68 1.89 0.36 4.44
C PHE A 68 1.83 1.62 3.54
N ASN A 69 1.53 1.43 2.26
CA ASN A 69 1.45 2.49 1.25
C ASN A 69 2.74 3.33 1.13
N GLY A 70 3.91 2.73 1.34
CA GLY A 70 5.19 3.44 1.30
C GLY A 70 5.77 3.80 2.65
N GLY A 71 5.05 3.53 3.74
CA GLY A 71 5.54 3.77 5.10
C GLY A 71 6.79 2.97 5.42
N LEU A 72 6.91 1.72 4.95
CA LEU A 72 8.11 0.92 5.14
C LEU A 72 8.65 0.37 3.82
N VAL A 73 9.97 0.39 3.67
CA VAL A 73 10.70 -0.42 2.69
C VAL A 73 11.38 -1.55 3.45
N GLN A 74 11.09 -2.80 3.10
CA GLN A 74 11.52 -3.97 3.85
C GLN A 74 12.22 -4.99 2.96
N LYS A 75 13.24 -5.66 3.51
CA LYS A 75 13.80 -6.88 2.90
C LYS A 75 12.82 -8.03 3.08
N ASN A 76 12.56 -8.78 2.02
CA ASN A 76 11.55 -9.83 2.05
C ASN A 76 11.99 -11.08 2.85
N ASP A 77 13.30 -11.35 2.90
CA ASP A 77 13.88 -12.52 3.57
C ASP A 77 13.89 -12.40 5.10
N THR A 78 14.21 -11.21 5.60
CA THR A 78 14.46 -10.92 7.01
C THR A 78 13.37 -10.07 7.65
N GLY A 79 12.60 -9.32 6.86
CA GLY A 79 11.69 -8.28 7.34
C GLY A 79 12.39 -7.00 7.80
N GLU A 80 13.72 -6.93 7.67
CA GLU A 80 14.52 -5.76 8.04
C GLU A 80 13.98 -4.51 7.34
N VAL A 81 13.71 -3.48 8.14
CA VAL A 81 13.24 -2.17 7.65
C VAL A 81 14.45 -1.38 7.18
N VAL A 82 14.50 -1.11 5.87
CA VAL A 82 15.54 -0.31 5.22
C VAL A 82 15.22 1.17 5.35
N GLU A 83 13.95 1.51 5.11
CA GLU A 83 13.44 2.88 5.20
C GLU A 83 12.10 2.88 5.92
N LYS A 84 11.86 3.93 6.71
CA LYS A 84 10.71 4.04 7.60
C LYS A 84 10.20 5.47 7.66
N ALA A 85 8.91 5.60 7.41
CA ALA A 85 8.08 6.72 7.82
C ALA A 85 6.84 6.20 8.55
N ALA A 86 6.73 6.56 9.83
CA ALA A 86 5.66 6.11 10.69
C ALA A 86 5.08 7.30 11.45
N MET A 87 3.84 7.16 11.90
CA MET A 87 3.18 8.08 12.80
C MET A 87 3.89 8.08 14.16
N LYS A 88 3.83 9.22 14.84
CA LYS A 88 4.26 9.36 16.23
C LYS A 88 3.07 9.14 17.17
N PRO A 89 3.30 8.94 18.49
CA PRO A 89 2.21 8.85 19.46
C PRO A 89 1.20 10.00 19.40
N GLU A 90 1.69 11.21 19.14
CA GLU A 90 0.90 12.43 18.99
C GLU A 90 -0.02 12.43 17.76
N ASP A 91 0.42 11.83 16.64
CA ASP A 91 -0.45 11.61 15.49
C ASP A 91 -1.57 10.63 15.80
N VAL A 92 -1.25 9.53 16.49
CA VAL A 92 -2.25 8.53 16.89
C VAL A 92 -3.28 9.14 17.85
N LEU A 93 -2.83 9.94 18.82
CA LEU A 93 -3.71 10.63 19.75
C LEU A 93 -4.64 11.62 19.03
N ASP A 94 -4.12 12.37 18.06
CA ASP A 94 -4.91 13.30 17.24
C ASP A 94 -5.97 12.57 16.41
N LEU A 95 -5.62 11.42 15.81
CA LEU A 95 -6.55 10.59 15.05
C LEU A 95 -7.58 9.87 15.91
N ILE A 96 -7.23 9.48 17.15
CA ILE A 96 -8.19 9.00 18.16
C ILE A 96 -9.25 10.09 18.40
N GLY A 97 -8.82 11.33 18.63
CA GLY A 97 -9.72 12.46 18.84
C GLY A 97 -10.60 12.78 17.62
N LEU A 98 -10.12 12.54 16.40
CA LEU A 98 -10.95 12.61 15.19
C LEU A 98 -11.99 11.49 15.14
N ALA A 99 -11.55 10.25 15.34
CA ALA A 99 -12.41 9.07 15.27
C ALA A 99 -13.55 9.14 16.30
N GLU A 100 -13.27 9.57 17.52
CA GLU A 100 -14.29 9.81 18.57
C GLU A 100 -15.30 10.87 18.15
N LYS A 101 -14.86 11.99 17.56
CA LYS A 101 -15.76 13.06 17.08
C LYS A 101 -16.68 12.61 15.95
N LEU A 102 -16.20 11.67 15.13
CA LEU A 102 -16.94 11.13 13.99
C LEU A 102 -17.70 9.84 14.34
N ASP A 103 -17.63 9.39 15.60
CA ASP A 103 -18.21 8.13 16.06
C ASP A 103 -17.77 6.93 15.19
N LEU A 104 -16.48 6.90 14.82
CA LEU A 104 -15.86 5.85 14.00
C LEU A 104 -14.93 4.97 14.85
N PRO A 105 -14.79 3.68 14.53
CA PRO A 105 -13.76 2.83 15.11
C PRO A 105 -12.37 3.19 14.56
N LEU A 106 -11.32 2.98 15.36
CA LEU A 106 -9.94 3.20 14.93
C LEU A 106 -9.05 2.01 15.29
N ASP A 107 -8.38 1.48 14.26
CA ASP A 107 -7.33 0.48 14.38
C ASP A 107 -6.00 1.08 13.95
N VAL A 108 -4.90 0.77 14.64
CA VAL A 108 -3.56 1.24 14.28
C VAL A 108 -2.65 0.05 14.09
N LEU A 109 -2.10 -0.11 12.90
CA LEU A 109 -1.11 -1.16 12.63
C LEU A 109 0.20 -0.74 13.27
N SER A 110 0.59 -1.46 14.31
CA SER A 110 1.78 -1.17 15.12
C SER A 110 2.67 -2.41 15.22
N ASP A 111 3.90 -2.30 14.73
CA ASP A 111 4.84 -3.43 14.72
C ASP A 111 4.21 -4.69 14.07
N GLU A 112 4.06 -5.78 14.83
CA GLU A 112 3.46 -7.05 14.39
C GLU A 112 1.97 -7.20 14.75
N VAL A 113 1.38 -6.20 15.41
CA VAL A 113 -0.01 -6.24 15.90
C VAL A 113 -0.86 -5.10 15.33
N VAL A 114 -2.17 -5.22 15.48
CA VAL A 114 -3.13 -4.14 15.25
C VAL A 114 -3.72 -3.73 16.59
N LEU A 115 -3.49 -2.47 16.96
CA LEU A 115 -4.02 -1.87 18.18
C LEU A 115 -5.42 -1.32 17.89
N SER A 116 -6.43 -1.91 18.51
CA SER A 116 -7.83 -1.49 18.39
C SER A 116 -8.20 -0.53 19.52
N PHE A 117 -8.51 0.71 19.18
CA PHE A 117 -8.91 1.75 20.13
C PHE A 117 -10.45 1.83 20.22
N PRO A 118 -11.02 1.96 21.42
CA PRO A 118 -12.48 2.01 21.62
C PRO A 118 -13.06 3.40 21.32
N THR A 119 -12.83 3.93 20.11
CA THR A 119 -13.20 5.30 19.72
C THR A 119 -14.68 5.46 19.36
N SER A 120 -15.46 4.37 19.28
CA SER A 120 -16.90 4.41 19.08
C SER A 120 -17.63 3.38 19.95
N PRO A 121 -18.68 3.76 20.69
CA PRO A 121 -19.52 2.81 21.42
C PRO A 121 -20.55 2.09 20.52
N GLN A 122 -20.81 2.59 19.31
CA GLN A 122 -21.88 2.11 18.42
C GLN A 122 -21.34 1.39 17.17
N HIS A 123 -20.16 1.78 16.70
CA HIS A 123 -19.62 1.34 15.42
C HIS A 123 -18.34 0.53 15.65
N LEU A 124 -18.49 -0.78 15.80
CA LEU A 124 -17.35 -1.69 15.95
C LEU A 124 -16.60 -1.85 14.64
N SER A 125 -15.26 -1.92 14.71
CA SER A 125 -14.43 -2.11 13.51
C SER A 125 -14.75 -3.41 12.78
N ILE A 126 -14.86 -3.32 11.46
CA ILE A 126 -14.92 -4.50 10.59
C ILE A 126 -13.54 -4.93 10.06
N TYR A 127 -12.48 -4.18 10.40
CA TYR A 127 -11.11 -4.46 9.94
C TYR A 127 -10.61 -5.87 10.30
N PRO A 128 -10.94 -6.45 11.49
CA PRO A 128 -10.59 -7.84 11.80
C PRO A 128 -11.18 -8.87 10.84
N GLN A 129 -12.41 -8.68 10.37
CA GLN A 129 -13.03 -9.63 9.43
C GLN A 129 -12.44 -9.50 8.02
N LEU A 130 -11.99 -8.29 7.66
CA LEU A 130 -11.34 -8.03 6.37
C LEU A 130 -9.90 -8.56 6.32
N ASN A 131 -9.24 -8.73 7.47
CA ASN A 131 -7.83 -9.12 7.57
C ASN A 131 -7.61 -10.22 8.62
N PRO A 132 -8.15 -11.43 8.40
CA PRO A 132 -8.13 -12.51 9.39
C PRO A 132 -6.74 -13.07 9.71
N LEU A 133 -5.71 -12.67 8.95
CA LEU A 133 -4.32 -13.08 9.16
C LEU A 133 -3.55 -12.17 10.14
N LEU A 134 -4.14 -11.04 10.53
CA LEU A 134 -3.51 -10.10 11.46
C LEU A 134 -3.90 -10.40 12.91
N THR A 135 -2.99 -10.08 13.83
CA THR A 135 -3.24 -10.21 15.28
C THR A 135 -3.72 -8.88 15.83
N PHE A 136 -4.90 -8.88 16.45
CA PHE A 136 -5.54 -7.70 17.01
C PHE A 136 -5.44 -7.69 18.52
N GLN A 137 -5.22 -6.50 19.09
CA GLN A 137 -5.11 -6.27 20.52
C GLN A 137 -5.87 -4.99 20.88
N ALA A 138 -6.71 -5.05 21.91
CA ALA A 138 -7.32 -3.83 22.48
C ALA A 138 -6.23 -2.91 23.05
N ALA A 139 -6.34 -1.61 22.80
CA ALA A 139 -5.38 -0.61 23.26
C ALA A 139 -6.04 0.63 23.87
N SER A 140 -5.32 1.33 24.73
CA SER A 140 -5.71 2.64 25.27
C SER A 140 -4.67 3.72 25.02
N VAL A 141 -5.06 4.99 25.17
CA VAL A 141 -4.17 6.14 24.93
C VAL A 141 -2.95 6.14 25.86
N GLU A 142 -3.08 5.58 27.06
CA GLU A 142 -2.01 5.47 28.06
C GLU A 142 -0.90 4.49 27.63
N GLU A 143 -1.18 3.60 26.69
CA GLU A 143 -0.24 2.61 26.18
C GLU A 143 0.58 3.14 24.98
N LEU A 144 0.31 4.37 24.53
CA LEU A 144 1.07 4.99 23.46
C LEU A 144 2.50 5.30 23.93
N SER A 145 3.49 4.91 23.12
CA SER A 145 4.91 5.03 23.44
C SER A 145 5.71 5.44 22.21
N ALA A 146 6.69 6.31 22.40
CA ALA A 146 7.63 6.71 21.34
C ALA A 146 8.54 5.55 20.87
N GLU A 147 8.59 4.44 21.61
CA GLU A 147 9.38 3.27 21.27
C GLU A 147 8.68 2.34 20.27
N ARG A 148 7.37 2.53 20.03
CA ARG A 148 6.58 1.72 19.09
C ARG A 148 6.53 2.34 17.69
N LEU A 149 6.36 1.48 16.69
CA LEU A 149 6.16 1.89 15.30
C LEU A 149 4.68 1.95 14.96
N TYR A 150 4.12 3.13 14.71
CA TYR A 150 2.74 3.27 14.26
C TYR A 150 2.69 3.47 12.75
N ASN A 151 2.57 2.38 12.00
CA ASN A 151 2.75 2.41 10.55
C ASN A 151 1.62 3.14 9.83
N LYS A 152 0.36 2.86 10.22
CA LYS A 152 -0.82 3.55 9.69
C LYS A 152 -2.01 3.38 10.62
N ALA A 153 -2.95 4.32 10.54
CA ALA A 153 -4.24 4.25 11.18
C ALA A 153 -5.31 3.88 10.15
N VAL A 154 -6.28 3.06 10.55
CA VAL A 154 -7.32 2.52 9.67
C VAL A 154 -8.67 2.62 10.37
N VAL A 155 -9.65 3.14 9.65
CA VAL A 155 -11.06 3.02 9.97
C VAL A 155 -11.65 1.98 9.02
N GLY A 156 -12.03 0.83 9.56
CA GLY A 156 -12.78 -0.19 8.84
C GLY A 156 -14.25 -0.16 9.24
N TYR A 157 -15.13 0.31 8.36
CA TYR A 157 -16.56 0.35 8.63
C TYR A 157 -17.43 0.31 7.36
N HIS A 158 -18.75 0.11 7.54
CA HIS A 158 -19.72 0.04 6.44
C HIS A 158 -19.68 1.31 5.56
N GLN A 159 -19.64 1.10 4.25
CA GLN A 159 -19.35 2.14 3.25
C GLN A 159 -20.26 3.38 3.37
N ASP A 160 -21.58 3.20 3.40
CA ASP A 160 -22.50 4.35 3.39
C ASP A 160 -22.29 5.27 4.59
N TYR A 161 -22.08 4.68 5.77
CA TYR A 161 -21.79 5.44 6.99
C TYR A 161 -20.39 6.07 6.93
N LEU A 162 -19.40 5.31 6.48
CA LEU A 162 -18.03 5.79 6.35
C LEU A 162 -17.95 7.00 5.40
N ASP A 163 -18.65 6.96 4.27
CA ASP A 163 -18.71 8.05 3.29
C ASP A 163 -19.35 9.32 3.89
N GLU A 164 -20.41 9.16 4.68
CA GLU A 164 -21.02 10.28 5.40
C GLU A 164 -20.05 10.93 6.39
N GLN A 165 -19.25 10.12 7.11
CA GLN A 165 -18.28 10.65 8.08
C GLN A 165 -17.02 11.22 7.40
N ILE A 166 -16.55 10.64 6.29
CA ILE A 166 -15.42 11.16 5.51
C ILE A 166 -15.72 12.61 5.07
N ALA A 167 -16.95 12.90 4.65
CA ALA A 167 -17.36 14.24 4.26
C ALA A 167 -17.28 15.29 5.41
N LYS A 168 -17.22 14.82 6.66
CA LYS A 168 -17.13 15.67 7.88
C LYS A 168 -15.70 15.83 8.39
N ILE A 169 -14.70 15.15 7.79
CA ILE A 169 -13.29 15.28 8.20
C ILE A 169 -12.84 16.72 7.94
N PRO A 170 -12.39 17.45 8.99
CA PRO A 170 -11.91 18.82 8.81
C PRO A 170 -10.67 18.89 7.90
N GLU A 171 -10.58 19.92 7.06
CA GLU A 171 -9.51 20.03 6.06
C GLU A 171 -8.09 20.00 6.66
N VAL A 172 -7.92 20.50 7.89
CA VAL A 172 -6.64 20.45 8.63
C VAL A 172 -6.10 19.03 8.83
N TYR A 173 -6.94 17.98 8.79
CA TYR A 173 -6.47 16.60 8.81
C TYR A 173 -5.91 16.16 7.46
N LYS A 174 -6.45 16.66 6.33
CA LYS A 174 -5.90 16.39 5.00
C LYS A 174 -4.60 17.15 4.74
N ASP A 175 -4.41 18.28 5.43
CA ASP A 175 -3.15 19.01 5.43
C ASP A 175 -2.06 18.28 6.25
N ARG A 176 -2.43 17.65 7.36
CA ARG A 176 -1.50 16.96 8.29
C ARG A 176 -1.23 15.50 7.92
N TYR A 177 -2.14 14.83 7.23
CA TYR A 177 -2.08 13.41 6.92
C TYR A 177 -2.33 13.14 5.44
N GLU A 178 -1.79 12.03 4.95
CA GLU A 178 -2.36 11.39 3.76
C GLU A 178 -3.61 10.65 4.18
N VAL A 179 -4.76 11.08 3.65
CA VAL A 179 -6.09 10.53 3.95
C VAL A 179 -6.58 9.82 2.70
N ILE A 180 -6.63 8.49 2.74
CA ILE A 180 -6.87 7.66 1.57
C ILE A 180 -8.04 6.71 1.85
N LYS A 181 -9.07 6.74 1.00
CA LYS A 181 -10.10 5.71 0.99
C LYS A 181 -9.64 4.56 0.10
N SER A 182 -8.96 3.57 0.67
CA SER A 182 -8.32 2.49 -0.10
C SER A 182 -9.29 1.44 -0.63
N ARG A 183 -10.46 1.31 0.00
CA ARG A 183 -11.60 0.49 -0.44
C ARG A 183 -12.90 1.16 -0.03
N GLY A 184 -14.03 0.71 -0.58
CA GLY A 184 -15.36 1.24 -0.20
C GLY A 184 -15.62 1.31 1.31
N ASN A 185 -15.02 0.40 2.08
CA ASN A 185 -15.18 0.24 3.52
C ASN A 185 -13.89 0.47 4.35
N LEU A 186 -12.84 1.04 3.75
CA LEU A 186 -11.56 1.31 4.43
C LEU A 186 -11.10 2.74 4.18
N LEU A 187 -10.89 3.48 5.26
CA LEU A 187 -10.22 4.77 5.28
C LEU A 187 -8.89 4.63 6.02
N GLU A 188 -7.82 5.15 5.44
CA GLU A 188 -6.46 5.04 5.96
C GLU A 188 -5.84 6.42 6.17
N PHE A 189 -5.08 6.53 7.25
CA PHE A 189 -4.29 7.71 7.60
C PHE A 189 -2.82 7.33 7.72
N MET A 190 -1.97 8.08 7.03
CA MET A 190 -0.51 7.99 7.11
C MET A 190 0.08 9.41 7.29
N PRO A 191 1.34 9.54 7.72
CA PRO A 191 1.98 10.85 7.74
C PRO A 191 1.95 11.53 6.37
N LYS A 192 1.83 12.86 6.33
CA LYS A 192 1.75 13.60 5.07
C LYS A 192 2.93 13.31 4.14
N GLY A 193 2.66 13.14 2.85
CA GLY A 193 3.66 12.82 1.84
C GLY A 193 4.12 11.36 1.81
N ILE A 194 3.66 10.52 2.75
CA ILE A 194 3.99 9.08 2.75
C ILE A 194 3.03 8.36 1.82
N THR A 195 3.55 8.05 0.64
CA THR A 195 2.83 7.42 -0.48
C THR A 195 3.68 6.30 -1.06
N LYS A 196 3.10 5.48 -1.95
CA LYS A 196 3.86 4.43 -2.66
C LYS A 196 5.08 5.04 -3.38
N ALA A 197 4.95 6.23 -3.96
CA ALA A 197 6.06 6.96 -4.57
C ALA A 197 7.18 7.29 -3.58
N PHE A 198 6.86 7.67 -2.34
CA PHE A 198 7.88 7.93 -1.32
C PHE A 198 8.74 6.68 -1.07
N GLY A 199 8.11 5.53 -0.84
CA GLY A 199 8.83 4.27 -0.63
C GLY A 199 9.64 3.84 -1.86
N ILE A 200 9.09 4.02 -3.07
CA ILE A 200 9.78 3.70 -4.32
C ILE A 200 10.98 4.62 -4.52
N ALA A 201 10.84 5.91 -4.25
CA ALA A 201 11.91 6.89 -4.38
C ALA A 201 13.06 6.61 -3.40
N ALA A 202 12.73 6.22 -2.17
CA ALA A 202 13.72 5.85 -1.17
C ALA A 202 14.51 4.60 -1.61
N LEU A 203 13.80 3.53 -2.02
CA LEU A 203 14.45 2.32 -2.52
C LEU A 203 15.24 2.55 -3.81
N ALA A 204 14.71 3.32 -4.76
CA ALA A 204 15.39 3.63 -6.01
C ALA A 204 16.69 4.39 -5.75
N LYS A 205 16.69 5.35 -4.82
CA LYS A 205 17.89 6.08 -4.39
C LYS A 205 18.97 5.14 -3.85
N ASP A 206 18.60 4.22 -2.96
CA ASP A 206 19.53 3.25 -2.38
C ASP A 206 20.13 2.30 -3.42
N LEU A 207 19.34 1.96 -4.44
CA LEU A 207 19.76 1.14 -5.58
C LEU A 207 20.43 1.95 -6.71
N ALA A 208 20.61 3.27 -6.52
CA ALA A 208 21.14 4.20 -7.52
C ALA A 208 20.40 4.17 -8.86
N PHE A 209 19.07 4.10 -8.82
CA PHE A 209 18.17 4.21 -9.95
C PHE A 209 17.50 5.58 -10.01
N SER A 210 17.33 6.08 -11.23
CA SER A 210 16.58 7.30 -11.53
C SER A 210 15.10 7.01 -11.77
N PRO A 211 14.18 7.98 -11.59
CA PRO A 211 12.76 7.80 -11.88
C PRO A 211 12.49 7.30 -13.31
N GLU A 212 13.30 7.71 -14.29
CA GLU A 212 13.22 7.30 -15.70
C GLU A 212 13.50 5.80 -15.91
N GLU A 213 14.09 5.12 -14.92
CA GLU A 213 14.38 3.69 -14.92
C GLU A 213 13.34 2.88 -14.14
N VAL A 214 12.29 3.54 -13.62
CA VAL A 214 11.22 2.93 -12.84
C VAL A 214 9.97 2.75 -13.69
N MET A 215 9.39 1.55 -13.61
CA MET A 215 8.02 1.26 -14.02
C MET A 215 7.14 1.14 -12.78
N GLY A 216 6.08 1.94 -12.71
CA GLY A 216 5.07 1.87 -11.65
C GLY A 216 3.74 1.41 -12.24
N ILE A 217 3.16 0.34 -11.72
CA ILE A 217 1.91 -0.26 -12.22
C ILE A 217 0.86 -0.25 -11.12
N GLY A 218 -0.28 0.39 -11.35
CA GLY A 218 -1.36 0.49 -10.36
C GLY A 218 -2.74 0.77 -10.97
N ASP A 219 -3.76 0.84 -10.12
CA ASP A 219 -5.15 0.99 -10.56
C ASP A 219 -6.01 1.96 -9.71
N GLU A 220 -5.67 2.18 -8.45
CA GLU A 220 -6.47 2.97 -7.51
C GLU A 220 -5.84 4.35 -7.19
N GLU A 221 -6.59 5.24 -6.53
CA GLU A 221 -6.11 6.61 -6.24
C GLU A 221 -4.80 6.65 -5.44
N ASN A 222 -4.54 5.66 -4.59
CA ASN A 222 -3.29 5.55 -3.84
C ASN A 222 -2.07 5.17 -4.70
N ASP A 223 -2.29 4.74 -5.94
CA ASP A 223 -1.23 4.50 -6.94
C ASP A 223 -0.86 5.74 -7.74
N LEU A 224 -1.70 6.78 -7.73
CA LEU A 224 -1.49 7.96 -8.55
C LEU A 224 -0.08 8.58 -8.33
N PRO A 225 0.40 8.78 -7.08
CA PRO A 225 1.76 9.28 -6.87
C PRO A 225 2.83 8.37 -7.47
N MET A 226 2.68 7.04 -7.36
CA MET A 226 3.63 6.07 -7.93
C MET A 226 3.68 6.18 -9.46
N ILE A 227 2.50 6.33 -10.08
CA ILE A 227 2.35 6.43 -11.52
C ILE A 227 2.92 7.75 -12.05
N GLU A 228 2.74 8.86 -11.33
CA GLU A 228 3.34 10.16 -11.69
C GLU A 228 4.85 10.20 -11.45
N TYR A 229 5.36 9.48 -10.44
CA TYR A 229 6.78 9.39 -10.13
C TYR A 229 7.55 8.56 -11.16
N ALA A 230 6.99 7.44 -11.61
CA ALA A 230 7.67 6.51 -12.50
C ALA A 230 7.82 7.07 -13.93
N GLY A 231 9.01 6.92 -14.52
CA GLY A 231 9.21 7.24 -15.95
C GLY A 231 8.39 6.36 -16.89
N TYR A 232 7.98 5.19 -16.42
CA TYR A 232 6.97 4.33 -17.03
C TYR A 232 5.80 4.16 -16.07
N GLY A 233 4.99 5.21 -15.91
CA GLY A 233 3.73 5.15 -15.18
C GLY A 233 2.66 4.39 -15.97
N VAL A 234 2.17 3.29 -15.41
CA VAL A 234 1.23 2.36 -16.05
C VAL A 234 -0.06 2.29 -15.24
N ALA A 235 -1.18 2.60 -15.88
CA ALA A 235 -2.52 2.34 -15.36
C ALA A 235 -3.08 1.01 -15.90
N MET A 236 -3.70 0.22 -15.04
CA MET A 236 -4.48 -0.95 -15.45
C MET A 236 -5.77 -0.54 -16.20
N GLN A 237 -6.33 -1.42 -17.04
CA GLN A 237 -7.59 -1.10 -17.72
C GLN A 237 -8.77 -0.98 -16.75
N ASN A 238 -8.73 -1.64 -15.60
CA ASN A 238 -9.72 -1.50 -14.53
C ASN A 238 -9.47 -0.27 -13.62
N ALA A 239 -8.40 0.50 -13.86
CA ALA A 239 -8.05 1.65 -13.03
C ALA A 239 -9.10 2.76 -13.04
N VAL A 240 -9.15 3.53 -11.96
CA VAL A 240 -9.96 4.74 -11.86
C VAL A 240 -9.54 5.76 -12.92
N ILE A 241 -10.49 6.62 -13.31
CA ILE A 241 -10.28 7.56 -14.44
C ILE A 241 -9.10 8.50 -14.18
N GLN A 242 -8.95 8.99 -12.95
CA GLN A 242 -7.89 9.92 -12.57
C GLN A 242 -6.50 9.31 -12.77
N VAL A 243 -6.34 8.03 -12.42
CA VAL A 243 -5.09 7.28 -12.61
C VAL A 243 -4.78 7.10 -14.11
N LYS A 244 -5.76 6.70 -14.91
CA LYS A 244 -5.59 6.54 -16.37
C LYS A 244 -5.21 7.84 -17.08
N GLN A 245 -5.75 8.97 -16.63
CA GLN A 245 -5.46 10.28 -17.21
C GLN A 245 -4.01 10.73 -16.98
N LYS A 246 -3.35 10.19 -15.96
CA LYS A 246 -2.00 10.59 -15.54
C LYS A 246 -0.92 9.59 -15.97
N ALA A 247 -1.30 8.34 -16.22
CA ALA A 247 -0.37 7.31 -16.70
C ALA A 247 0.15 7.59 -18.12
N ASN A 248 1.41 7.20 -18.37
CA ASN A 248 1.99 7.23 -19.71
C ASN A 248 1.47 6.08 -20.58
N ILE A 249 1.12 4.97 -19.93
CA ILE A 249 0.72 3.72 -20.56
C ILE A 249 -0.55 3.22 -19.89
N ILE A 250 -1.51 2.76 -20.69
CA ILE A 250 -2.65 1.99 -20.21
C ILE A 250 -2.45 0.54 -20.69
N THR A 251 -2.45 -0.41 -19.76
CA THR A 251 -2.37 -1.85 -20.05
C THR A 251 -3.74 -2.51 -19.93
N ALA A 252 -3.83 -3.83 -20.14
CA ALA A 252 -5.07 -4.59 -19.96
C ALA A 252 -5.52 -4.63 -18.49
N SER A 253 -6.68 -5.24 -18.20
CA SER A 253 -7.13 -5.38 -16.80
C SER A 253 -6.29 -6.41 -16.05
N ASN A 254 -6.42 -6.43 -14.73
CA ASN A 254 -5.83 -7.46 -13.88
C ASN A 254 -6.31 -8.87 -14.25
N ASP A 255 -7.58 -9.03 -14.65
CA ASP A 255 -8.15 -10.30 -15.12
C ASP A 255 -7.64 -10.72 -16.51
N GLU A 256 -6.97 -9.82 -17.23
CA GLU A 256 -6.44 -10.03 -18.59
C GLU A 256 -4.91 -10.01 -18.64
N ASP A 257 -4.24 -10.32 -17.53
CA ASP A 257 -2.77 -10.35 -17.42
C ASP A 257 -2.09 -9.00 -17.73
N GLY A 258 -2.72 -7.87 -17.40
CA GLY A 258 -2.21 -6.54 -17.74
C GLY A 258 -0.76 -6.28 -17.30
N VAL A 259 -0.35 -6.81 -16.16
CA VAL A 259 1.05 -6.75 -15.69
C VAL A 259 1.99 -7.48 -16.65
N ALA A 260 1.69 -8.72 -17.04
CA ALA A 260 2.53 -9.45 -17.98
C ALA A 260 2.65 -8.72 -19.32
N GLN A 261 1.54 -8.22 -19.85
CA GLN A 261 1.53 -7.56 -21.16
C GLN A 261 2.46 -6.34 -21.19
N VAL A 262 2.43 -5.51 -20.14
CA VAL A 262 3.27 -4.30 -20.10
C VAL A 262 4.74 -4.64 -19.83
N VAL A 263 5.01 -5.61 -18.96
CA VAL A 263 6.39 -6.07 -18.66
C VAL A 263 7.02 -6.70 -19.91
N GLU A 264 6.30 -7.60 -20.58
CA GLU A 264 6.74 -8.22 -21.83
C GLU A 264 7.04 -7.16 -22.90
N LYS A 265 6.20 -6.13 -23.01
CA LYS A 265 6.32 -5.12 -24.05
C LYS A 265 7.48 -4.14 -23.83
N TYR A 266 7.67 -3.66 -22.60
CA TYR A 266 8.56 -2.53 -22.34
C TYR A 266 9.82 -2.90 -21.55
N ALA A 267 9.80 -4.01 -20.79
CA ALA A 267 10.92 -4.39 -19.92
C ALA A 267 11.71 -5.59 -20.47
N LEU A 268 11.10 -6.47 -21.29
CA LEU A 268 11.74 -7.69 -21.80
C LEU A 268 12.12 -7.66 -23.28
N ASN A 269 11.80 -6.57 -23.99
CA ASN A 269 12.10 -6.38 -25.41
C ASN A 269 13.33 -5.51 -25.63
#